data_AF-A0A179I7W1-F1
#
_entry.id   AF-A0A179I7W1-F1
#
_cell.length_a   1.000
_cell.length_b   1.000
_cell.length_c   1.000
_cell.angle_alpha   90.00
_cell.angle_beta   90.00
_cell.angle_gamma   90.00
#
_symmetry.space_group_name_H-M   'P 1'
#
loop_
_entity.id
_entity.type
_entity.pdbx_description
1 polymer ?
#
loop_
_entity_poly.entity_id
_entity_poly.type
_entity_poly.pdbx_seq_one_letter_code
_entity_poly.pdbx_strand_id
1 'polypeptide(L)'
;MKFFSQIMAALALLPGALAVDRKVSVIVSFGDPNTPDDIVAAARQKIIDGGGQITHDYQIIKLPLNCIKANHAIRRGFSAIAPEKSLEVVRTFGSDHSITVEEDQVFTANSG
;
A
#
# COMPACT_ATOMS: atom_id res chain seq x y z
N MET A 1 -19.30 -47.83 -5.08
CA MET A 1 -18.20 -47.31 -5.92
C MET A 1 -18.62 -46.23 -6.93
N LYS A 2 -19.88 -46.13 -7.36
CA LYS A 2 -20.28 -45.21 -8.46
C LYS A 2 -20.55 -43.74 -8.04
N PHE A 3 -20.86 -43.49 -6.77
CA PHE A 3 -21.18 -42.14 -6.25
C PHE A 3 -19.93 -41.27 -5.99
N PHE A 4 -18.80 -41.88 -5.60
CA PHE A 4 -17.54 -41.15 -5.39
C PHE A 4 -16.98 -40.55 -6.68
N SER A 5 -17.17 -41.25 -7.80
CA SER A 5 -16.71 -40.78 -9.12
C SER A 5 -17.50 -39.56 -9.60
N GLN A 6 -18.78 -39.45 -9.22
CA GLN A 6 -19.62 -38.29 -9.58
C GLN A 6 -19.27 -37.04 -8.76
N ILE A 7 -18.87 -37.21 -7.50
CA ILE A 7 -18.43 -36.10 -6.63
C ILE A 7 -17.09 -35.53 -7.13
N MET A 8 -16.16 -36.38 -7.57
CA MET A 8 -14.88 -35.93 -8.13
C MET A 8 -15.03 -35.19 -9.47
N ALA A 9 -15.97 -35.63 -10.32
CA ALA A 9 -16.26 -34.93 -11.58
C ALA A 9 -16.90 -33.55 -11.36
N ALA A 10 -17.72 -33.38 -10.30
CA ALA A 10 -18.31 -32.09 -9.96
C ALA A 10 -17.29 -31.10 -9.38
N LEU A 11 -16.27 -31.57 -8.66
CA LEU A 11 -15.23 -30.71 -8.07
C LEU A 11 -14.24 -30.18 -9.13
N ALA A 12 -14.05 -30.92 -10.24
CA ALA A 12 -13.20 -30.49 -11.36
C ALA A 12 -13.76 -29.30 -12.18
N LEU A 13 -15.03 -28.94 -11.96
CA LEU A 13 -15.69 -27.82 -12.61
C LEU A 13 -15.67 -26.52 -11.80
N LEU A 14 -15.02 -26.48 -10.63
CA LEU A 14 -14.75 -25.21 -9.97
C LEU A 14 -13.55 -24.55 -10.65
N PRO A 15 -13.72 -23.51 -11.50
CA PRO A 15 -12.59 -22.71 -11.91
C PRO A 15 -11.93 -22.16 -10.63
N GLY A 16 -10.64 -22.46 -10.47
CA GLY A 16 -9.81 -22.06 -9.34
C GLY A 16 -9.56 -20.56 -9.26
N ALA A 17 -10.61 -19.74 -9.28
CA ALA A 17 -10.57 -18.29 -9.16
C ALA A 17 -10.37 -17.84 -7.70
N LEU A 18 -9.63 -18.63 -6.92
CA LEU A 18 -9.11 -18.20 -5.63
C LEU A 18 -7.85 -17.40 -5.97
N ALA A 19 -8.04 -16.22 -6.54
CA ALA A 19 -7.00 -15.20 -6.51
C ALA A 19 -6.73 -14.98 -5.02
N VAL A 20 -5.66 -15.61 -4.52
CA VAL A 20 -5.15 -15.37 -3.18
C VAL A 20 -4.96 -13.88 -3.09
N ASP A 21 -5.76 -13.23 -2.26
CA ASP A 21 -5.71 -11.79 -2.05
C ASP A 21 -4.42 -11.50 -1.29
N ARG A 22 -3.32 -11.44 -2.06
CA ARG A 22 -1.97 -11.37 -1.52
C ARG A 22 -1.83 -9.98 -0.92
N LYS A 23 -1.82 -9.94 0.41
CA LYS A 23 -1.50 -8.73 1.14
C LYS A 23 -0.01 -8.46 1.00
N VAL A 24 0.32 -7.31 0.46
CA VAL A 24 1.70 -6.84 0.31
C VAL A 24 1.95 -5.69 1.30
N SER A 25 3.17 -5.63 1.82
CA SER A 25 3.62 -4.49 2.62
C SER A 25 4.06 -3.39 1.66
N VAL A 26 3.52 -2.20 1.83
CA VAL A 26 3.83 -1.03 1.02
C VAL A 26 4.20 0.17 1.87
N ILE A 27 4.93 1.08 1.25
CA ILE A 27 5.22 2.41 1.75
C ILE A 27 4.57 3.40 0.78
N VAL A 28 3.68 4.23 1.32
CA VAL A 28 3.01 5.31 0.59
C VAL A 28 3.69 6.62 0.98
N SER A 29 4.30 7.29 0.00
CA SER A 29 5.01 8.56 0.19
C SER A 29 4.35 9.68 -0.61
N PHE A 30 4.15 10.84 0.01
CA PHE A 30 3.61 12.03 -0.65
C PHE A 30 4.76 12.96 -1.03
N GLY A 31 4.91 13.21 -2.33
CA GLY A 31 5.99 14.06 -2.87
C GLY A 31 5.79 15.56 -2.62
N ASP A 32 4.53 16.01 -2.56
CA ASP A 32 4.19 17.41 -2.33
C ASP A 32 4.15 17.75 -0.82
N PRO A 33 5.00 18.67 -0.34
CA PRO A 33 5.01 19.08 1.05
C PRO A 33 3.79 19.87 1.51
N ASN A 34 2.99 20.40 0.58
CA ASN A 34 1.77 21.11 0.88
C ASN A 34 0.53 20.20 0.84
N THR A 35 0.71 18.88 0.67
CA THR A 35 -0.40 17.93 0.69
C THR A 35 -1.20 18.11 1.98
N PRO A 36 -2.50 18.49 1.91
CA PRO A 36 -3.33 18.69 3.09
C PRO A 36 -3.53 17.39 3.87
N ASP A 37 -3.73 17.50 5.18
CA ASP A 37 -3.95 16.34 6.05
C ASP A 37 -5.19 15.54 5.65
N ASP A 38 -6.20 16.21 5.10
CA ASP A 38 -7.44 15.56 4.61
C ASP A 38 -7.16 14.58 3.47
N ILE A 39 -6.20 14.88 2.59
CA ILE A 39 -5.80 13.99 1.48
C ILE A 39 -5.05 12.77 2.01
N VAL A 40 -4.16 12.97 2.99
CA VAL A 40 -3.45 11.87 3.64
C VAL A 40 -4.44 10.98 4.39
N ALA A 41 -5.39 11.57 5.11
CA ALA A 41 -6.45 10.85 5.80
C ALA A 41 -7.35 10.07 4.83
N ALA A 42 -7.73 10.69 3.69
CA ALA A 42 -8.50 10.02 2.65
C ALA A 42 -7.76 8.82 2.07
N ALA A 43 -6.47 8.95 1.77
CA ALA A 43 -5.64 7.85 1.27
C ALA A 43 -5.57 6.69 2.28
N ARG A 44 -5.42 6.99 3.57
CA ARG A 44 -5.49 5.98 4.64
C ARG A 44 -6.84 5.28 4.66
N GLN A 45 -7.93 6.03 4.58
CA GLN A 45 -9.26 5.47 4.60
C GLN A 45 -9.50 4.52 3.42
N LYS A 46 -9.00 4.87 2.22
CA LYS A 46 -9.07 3.97 1.05
C LYS A 46 -8.34 2.64 1.25
N ILE A 47 -7.20 2.65 1.94
CA ILE A 47 -6.47 1.43 2.30
C ILE A 47 -7.28 0.58 3.29
N ILE A 48 -7.88 1.22 4.30
CA ILE A 48 -8.69 0.54 5.33
C ILE A 48 -9.97 -0.04 4.73
N ASP A 49 -10.69 0.76 3.93
CA ASP A 49 -11.91 0.34 3.21
C ASP A 49 -11.61 -0.83 2.25
N GLY A 50 -10.40 -0.82 1.68
CA GLY A 50 -9.88 -1.88 0.83
C GLY A 50 -9.40 -3.13 1.59
N GLY A 51 -9.63 -3.25 2.89
CA GLY A 51 -9.24 -4.41 3.70
C GLY A 51 -7.75 -4.47 4.08
N GLY A 52 -7.05 -3.34 3.91
CA GLY A 52 -5.67 -3.15 4.36
C GLY A 52 -5.59 -2.61 5.79
N GLN A 53 -4.37 -2.59 6.33
CA GLN A 53 -4.06 -2.09 7.67
C GLN A 53 -2.84 -1.18 7.61
N ILE A 54 -2.92 -0.02 8.27
CA ILE A 54 -1.77 0.87 8.43
C ILE A 54 -0.85 0.29 9.51
N THR A 55 0.43 0.11 9.19
CA THR A 55 1.44 -0.48 10.09
C THR A 55 2.29 0.57 10.77
N HIS A 56 2.62 1.65 10.05
CA HIS A 56 3.48 2.70 10.57
C HIS A 56 3.13 4.04 9.94
N ASP A 57 3.25 5.12 10.70
CA ASP A 57 3.05 6.48 10.20
C ASP A 57 4.38 7.23 10.20
N TYR A 58 4.75 7.80 9.06
CA TYR A 58 5.98 8.58 8.90
C TYR A 58 5.63 10.05 8.80
N GLN A 59 5.86 10.77 9.89
CA GLN A 59 5.93 12.23 9.88
C GLN A 59 7.39 12.63 9.81
N ILE A 60 7.95 12.69 8.60
CA ILE A 60 9.32 13.19 8.44
C ILE A 60 9.26 14.71 8.54
N ILE A 61 9.48 15.21 9.75
CA ILE A 61 9.68 16.63 10.04
C ILE A 61 10.97 17.05 9.34
N LYS A 62 10.89 17.95 8.35
CA LYS A 62 12.07 18.71 7.95
C LYS A 62 12.35 19.75 9.03
N LEU A 63 13.49 19.58 9.69
CA LEU A 63 14.06 20.61 10.56
C LEU A 63 14.14 21.94 9.79
N PRO A 64 13.67 23.05 10.37
CA PRO A 64 13.81 24.37 9.79
C PRO A 64 15.27 24.82 9.94
N LEU A 65 16.16 24.35 9.07
CA LEU A 65 17.43 25.02 8.88
C LEU A 65 17.17 26.29 8.06
N ASN A 66 16.96 27.38 8.80
CA ASN A 66 16.74 28.77 8.37
C ASN A 66 17.91 29.38 7.55
N CYS A 67 18.64 28.60 6.75
CA CYS A 67 19.84 29.09 6.07
C CYS A 67 19.91 28.80 4.57
N ILE A 68 19.01 28.01 3.97
CA ILE A 68 19.04 27.80 2.51
C ILE A 68 17.61 27.75 1.98
N LYS A 69 17.15 28.87 1.41
CA LYS A 69 15.98 29.07 0.53
C LYS A 69 14.81 28.10 0.74
N ALA A 70 13.78 28.63 1.40
CA ALA A 70 12.44 28.07 1.55
C ALA A 70 11.91 27.41 0.26
N ASN A 71 11.83 26.07 0.27
CA ASN A 71 10.93 25.18 -0.48
C ASN A 71 11.36 23.71 -0.28
N HIS A 72 11.94 23.38 0.88
CA HIS A 72 12.54 22.06 1.11
C HIS A 72 11.64 21.26 2.06
N ALA A 73 11.04 20.21 1.50
CA ALA A 73 9.85 19.41 1.83
C ALA A 73 9.62 18.73 3.21
N ILE A 74 8.42 18.96 3.77
CA ILE A 74 7.72 18.02 4.64
C ILE A 74 7.32 16.80 3.78
N ARG A 75 7.92 15.62 3.99
CA ARG A 75 7.47 14.39 3.34
C ARG A 75 6.62 13.62 4.34
N ARG A 76 5.30 13.63 4.14
CA ARG A 76 4.37 12.77 4.87
C ARG A 76 4.29 11.42 4.16
N GLY A 77 4.16 10.34 4.91
CA GLY A 77 4.01 9.00 4.36
C GLY A 77 3.52 8.02 5.41
N PHE A 78 3.10 6.85 4.99
CA PHE A 78 2.71 5.77 5.89
C PHE A 78 3.03 4.41 5.26
N SER A 79 3.35 3.44 6.10
CA SER A 79 3.42 2.04 5.69
C SER A 79 2.08 1.37 5.94
N ALA A 80 1.69 0.50 5.02
CA ALA A 80 0.47 -0.28 5.15
C ALA A 80 0.66 -1.68 4.58
N ILE A 81 -0.08 -2.63 5.13
CA ILE A 81 -0.25 -3.95 4.55
C ILE A 81 -1.62 -3.94 3.87
N ALA A 82 -1.65 -4.01 2.54
CA ALA A 82 -2.89 -3.92 1.78
C ALA A 82 -2.94 -4.97 0.66
N PRO A 83 -4.14 -5.41 0.25
CA PRO A 83 -4.30 -6.22 -0.94
C PRO A 83 -4.01 -5.40 -2.20
N GLU A 84 -3.49 -6.06 -3.24
CA GLU A 84 -3.02 -5.43 -4.49
C GLU A 84 -4.09 -4.56 -5.16
N LYS A 85 -5.36 -5.03 -5.15
CA LYS A 85 -6.50 -4.26 -5.69
C LYS A 85 -6.70 -2.92 -5.00
N SER A 86 -6.48 -2.85 -3.70
CA SER A 86 -6.66 -1.61 -2.92
C SER A 86 -5.52 -0.64 -3.14
N LEU A 87 -4.33 -1.14 -3.49
CA LEU A 87 -3.19 -0.32 -3.89
C LEU A 87 -3.38 0.33 -5.25
N GLU A 88 -4.01 -0.36 -6.19
CA GLU A 88 -4.34 0.21 -7.50
C GLU A 88 -5.25 1.43 -7.35
N VAL A 89 -6.26 1.35 -6.47
CA VAL A 89 -7.13 2.49 -6.13
C VAL A 89 -6.35 3.67 -5.57
N VAL A 90 -5.37 3.42 -4.70
CA VAL A 90 -4.52 4.49 -4.12
C VAL A 90 -3.56 5.07 -5.14
N ARG A 91 -3.03 4.26 -6.06
CA ARG A 91 -2.21 4.73 -7.19
C ARG A 91 -3.00 5.66 -8.10
N THR A 92 -4.26 5.33 -8.40
CA THR A 92 -5.14 6.22 -9.18
C THR A 92 -5.47 7.50 -8.42
N PHE A 93 -5.77 7.38 -7.12
CA PHE A 93 -6.07 8.52 -6.23
C PHE A 93 -4.91 9.52 -6.11
N GLY A 94 -3.68 9.04 -6.28
CA GLY A 94 -2.47 9.80 -6.01
C GLY A 94 -1.83 10.57 -7.16
N SER A 95 -2.47 10.58 -8.33
CA SER A 95 -1.92 11.22 -9.53
C SER A 95 -1.71 12.73 -9.36
N ASP A 96 -2.54 13.38 -8.51
CA ASP A 96 -2.54 14.84 -8.35
C ASP A 96 -1.51 15.34 -7.31
N HIS A 97 -1.02 14.45 -6.42
CA HIS A 97 -0.17 14.82 -5.28
C HIS A 97 1.19 14.13 -5.26
N SER A 98 1.64 13.60 -6.41
CA SER A 98 2.90 12.86 -6.53
C SER A 98 3.01 11.73 -5.49
N ILE A 99 1.93 10.97 -5.30
CA ILE A 99 1.93 9.84 -4.38
C ILE A 99 2.74 8.70 -5.02
N THR A 100 3.75 8.23 -4.30
CA THR A 100 4.55 7.07 -4.70
C THR A 100 4.19 5.90 -3.79
N VAL A 101 3.84 4.76 -4.39
CA VAL A 101 3.52 3.51 -3.67
C VAL A 101 4.58 2.47 -4.00
N GLU A 102 5.44 2.17 -3.05
CA GLU A 102 6.55 1.22 -3.20
C GLU A 102 6.29 -0.02 -2.34
N GLU A 103 6.63 -1.21 -2.84
CA GLU A 103 6.62 -2.42 -2.03
C GLU A 103 7.81 -2.44 -1.08
N ASP A 104 7.55 -2.83 0.17
CA ASP A 104 8.57 -2.91 1.20
C ASP A 104 9.48 -4.12 0.97
N GLN A 105 10.79 -3.91 1.02
CA GLN A 105 11.80 -4.93 0.73
C GLN A 105 12.61 -5.28 1.99
N VAL A 106 12.81 -6.57 2.22
CA VAL A 106 13.68 -7.05 3.29
C VAL A 106 15.14 -6.98 2.83
N PHE A 107 15.96 -6.21 3.54
CA PHE A 107 17.40 -6.19 3.33
C PHE A 107 18.10 -7.14 4.31
N THR A 108 18.96 -8.01 3.80
CA THR A 108 19.81 -8.89 4.61
C THR A 108 21.23 -8.33 4.64
N ALA A 109 21.76 -8.04 5.83
CA ALA A 109 23.16 -7.66 6.00
C ALA A 109 24.04 -8.92 5.93
N ASN A 110 24.97 -8.97 4.97
CA ASN A 110 25.98 -10.03 4.91
C ASN A 110 27.15 -9.63 5.82
N SER A 111 27.28 -10.29 6.98
CA SER A 111 28.47 -10.13 7.82
C SER A 111 29.58 -11.00 7.22
N GLY A 112 30.58 -10.36 6.61
CA GLY A 112 31.82 -11.03 6.20
C GLY A 112 32.66 -11.48 7.39
#